data_AF-A0A7S2GYY2-F1
#
_entry.id   AF-A0A7S2GYY2-F1
#
_cell.length_a   1.000
_cell.length_b   1.000
_cell.length_c   1.000
_cell.angle_alpha   90.00
_cell.angle_beta   90.00
_cell.angle_gamma   90.00
#
_symmetry.space_group_name_H-M   'P 1'
#
loop_
_entity.id
_entity.type
_entity.pdbx_description
1 polymer ?
#
loop_
_entity_poly.entity_id
_entity_poly.type
_entity_poly.pdbx_seq_one_letter_code
_entity_poly.pdbx_strand_id
1 'polypeptide(L)'
;ARDQFGGCSGNMLTASFPITRGWEARGKDHIKACPAYVTAYALAVYDPEDIWETKVFKHVSYAAQHPSAAVSVSSGYKLVGGGARVHFYGTGNLLTASYPFSPFGWYATSKDHLKKDASRIEVFVIGLRSKLGDAVKIDVEINSNTSPRYPHPFTSVAVPSDHVLVGGGAKVNWSGTGNLLTASYPESDGQWKGQSKDHIKSSPATIKVYSIGVKVDV
;
A
#
# COMPACT_ATOMS: atom_id res chain seq x y z
N ALA A 1 -0.97 4.72 -5.56
CA ALA A 1 -2.07 5.58 -6.03
C ALA A 1 -2.05 6.95 -5.38
N ARG A 2 -2.45 8.00 -6.10
CA ARG A 2 -2.65 9.37 -5.59
C ARG A 2 -4.06 9.84 -5.92
N ASP A 3 -4.68 10.54 -4.97
CA ASP A 3 -5.92 11.30 -5.14
C ASP A 3 -5.62 12.81 -4.99
N GLN A 4 -6.28 13.67 -5.76
CA GLN A 4 -6.08 15.13 -5.72
C GLN A 4 -7.13 15.78 -4.80
N PHE A 5 -6.67 16.52 -3.79
CA PHE A 5 -7.54 17.15 -2.79
C PHE A 5 -8.39 18.28 -3.40
N GLY A 6 -9.71 18.06 -3.46
CA GLY A 6 -10.71 19.14 -3.29
C GLY A 6 -11.19 19.14 -1.84
N GLY A 7 -11.61 20.27 -1.27
CA GLY A 7 -12.08 20.41 0.12
C GLY A 7 -13.38 19.65 0.47
N CYS A 8 -13.54 18.44 -0.03
CA CYS A 8 -14.76 17.66 -0.02
C CYS A 8 -14.64 16.40 0.85
N SER A 9 -15.78 15.73 1.04
CA SER A 9 -15.93 14.56 1.92
C SER A 9 -15.48 13.22 1.30
N GLY A 10 -15.03 13.18 0.04
CA GLY A 10 -14.63 11.94 -0.64
C GLY A 10 -13.13 11.61 -0.58
N ASN A 11 -12.68 10.80 -1.52
CA ASN A 11 -11.27 10.60 -1.90
C ASN A 11 -10.45 9.70 -0.96
N MET A 12 -11.01 8.56 -0.55
CA MET A 12 -10.30 7.57 0.27
C MET A 12 -10.02 6.30 -0.52
N LEU A 13 -8.83 5.75 -0.33
CA LEU A 13 -8.41 4.52 -1.01
C LEU A 13 -9.20 3.32 -0.49
N THR A 14 -9.66 2.50 -1.43
CA THR A 14 -10.30 1.20 -1.16
C THR A 14 -9.49 0.05 -1.78
N ALA A 15 -8.66 0.34 -2.78
CA ALA A 15 -7.83 -0.66 -3.41
C ALA A 15 -6.57 -0.08 -4.06
N SER A 16 -5.49 -0.86 -4.05
CA SER A 16 -4.30 -0.72 -4.86
C SER A 16 -3.64 -2.11 -4.91
N PHE A 17 -3.79 -2.85 -6.02
CA PHE A 17 -3.43 -4.26 -6.08
C PHE A 17 -3.07 -4.73 -7.50
N PRO A 18 -2.28 -5.82 -7.63
CA PRO A 18 -1.98 -6.41 -8.93
C PRO A 18 -3.20 -7.13 -9.54
N ILE A 19 -3.34 -7.02 -10.85
CA ILE A 19 -4.28 -7.80 -11.67
C ILE A 19 -3.49 -8.61 -12.72
N THR A 20 -4.15 -9.52 -13.45
CA THR A 20 -3.49 -10.46 -14.39
C THR A 20 -2.54 -9.78 -15.37
N ARG A 21 -2.87 -8.56 -15.84
CA ARG A 21 -1.99 -7.72 -16.66
C ARG A 21 -2.13 -6.26 -16.25
N GLY A 22 -1.47 -5.90 -15.15
CA GLY A 22 -1.34 -4.51 -14.74
C GLY A 22 -1.66 -4.28 -13.26
N TRP A 23 -1.99 -3.03 -12.96
CA TRP A 23 -2.29 -2.57 -11.61
C TRP A 23 -3.63 -1.86 -11.58
N GLU A 24 -4.43 -2.15 -10.56
CA GLU A 24 -5.69 -1.47 -10.34
C GLU A 24 -5.66 -0.70 -9.02
N ALA A 25 -6.11 0.57 -9.06
CA ALA A 25 -6.30 1.39 -7.89
C ALA A 25 -7.73 1.95 -7.87
N ARG A 26 -8.34 1.99 -6.68
CA ARG A 26 -9.72 2.48 -6.50
C ARG A 26 -9.78 3.43 -5.31
N GLY A 27 -10.50 4.52 -5.51
CA GLY A 27 -10.97 5.43 -4.47
C GLY A 27 -12.48 5.37 -4.37
N LYS A 28 -13.04 5.89 -3.28
CA LYS A 28 -14.49 6.15 -3.22
C LYS A 28 -14.80 7.48 -2.57
N ASP A 29 -15.93 8.03 -2.99
CA ASP A 29 -16.63 9.06 -2.25
C ASP A 29 -17.15 8.52 -0.92
N HIS A 30 -17.28 9.41 0.06
CA HIS A 30 -17.89 9.07 1.33
C HIS A 30 -18.84 10.19 1.75
N ILE A 31 -20.12 9.83 1.96
CA ILE A 31 -21.27 10.70 2.28
C ILE A 31 -21.75 11.61 1.15
N LYS A 32 -20.85 12.37 0.50
CA LYS A 32 -21.18 13.22 -0.65
C LYS A 32 -20.23 12.93 -1.79
N ALA A 33 -20.74 13.05 -3.02
CA ALA A 33 -19.94 12.91 -4.21
C ALA A 33 -18.79 13.93 -4.20
N CYS A 34 -17.59 13.46 -4.53
CA CYS A 34 -16.43 14.29 -4.75
C CYS A 34 -15.61 13.73 -5.92
N PRO A 35 -15.91 14.18 -7.15
CA PRO A 35 -15.19 13.74 -8.33
C PRO A 35 -13.69 13.99 -8.19
N ALA A 36 -12.90 12.93 -8.34
CA ALA A 36 -11.45 13.00 -8.37
C ALA A 36 -10.85 11.88 -9.22
N TYR A 37 -9.58 12.04 -9.56
CA TYR A 37 -8.81 11.06 -10.30
C TYR A 37 -8.02 10.17 -9.35
N VAL A 38 -8.02 8.87 -9.63
CA VAL A 38 -7.08 7.93 -9.02
C VAL A 38 -5.96 7.69 -10.03
N THR A 39 -4.75 8.16 -9.71
CA THR A 39 -3.56 7.83 -10.50
C THR A 39 -2.96 6.52 -9.99
N ALA A 40 -2.86 5.51 -10.85
CA ALA A 40 -2.11 4.29 -10.57
C ALA A 40 -0.67 4.42 -11.10
N TYR A 41 0.29 3.90 -10.35
CA TYR A 41 1.70 3.85 -10.73
C TYR A 41 2.10 2.38 -10.80
N ALA A 42 2.83 2.01 -11.84
CA ALA A 42 3.44 0.69 -11.98
C ALA A 42 4.95 0.88 -12.10
N LEU A 43 5.69 0.16 -11.25
CA LEU A 43 7.14 0.06 -11.32
C LEU A 43 7.47 -1.29 -11.96
N ALA A 44 8.29 -1.28 -13.00
CA ALA A 44 8.66 -2.47 -13.76
C ALA A 44 10.17 -2.67 -13.71
N VAL A 45 10.59 -3.92 -13.53
CA VAL A 45 11.98 -4.34 -13.68
C VAL A 45 12.16 -4.82 -15.11
N TYR A 46 13.17 -4.30 -15.80
CA TYR A 46 13.54 -4.75 -17.13
C TYR A 46 14.38 -6.03 -17.02
N ASP A 47 13.87 -7.14 -17.57
CA ASP A 47 14.48 -8.47 -17.50
C ASP A 47 14.58 -9.10 -18.90
N PRO A 48 15.52 -8.64 -19.74
CA PRO A 48 15.66 -9.13 -21.12
C PRO A 48 16.18 -10.58 -21.19
N GLU A 49 16.88 -11.03 -20.15
CA GLU A 49 17.49 -12.36 -20.06
C GLU A 49 16.57 -13.39 -19.39
N ASP A 50 15.37 -12.96 -18.97
CA ASP A 50 14.38 -13.78 -18.26
C ASP A 50 14.98 -14.48 -17.02
N ILE A 51 15.86 -13.79 -16.28
CA ILE A 51 16.56 -14.36 -15.12
C ILE A 51 15.78 -14.19 -13.82
N TRP A 52 14.71 -13.39 -13.82
CA TRP A 52 13.89 -13.15 -12.64
C TRP A 52 12.56 -13.89 -12.72
N GLU A 53 12.19 -14.51 -11.61
CA GLU A 53 10.85 -15.06 -11.40
C GLU A 53 10.06 -14.14 -10.46
N THR A 54 8.89 -13.71 -10.93
CA THR A 54 7.93 -12.98 -10.10
C THR A 54 6.77 -13.87 -9.69
N LYS A 55 6.28 -13.72 -8.45
CA LYS A 55 5.10 -14.46 -7.97
C LYS A 55 4.25 -13.59 -7.05
N VAL A 56 2.94 -13.63 -7.26
CA VAL A 56 1.97 -12.98 -6.38
C VAL A 56 1.42 -13.99 -5.38
N PHE A 57 1.56 -13.69 -4.10
CA PHE A 57 0.92 -14.42 -3.01
C PHE A 57 -0.23 -13.58 -2.47
N LYS A 58 -1.30 -14.24 -2.02
CA LYS A 58 -2.49 -13.53 -1.55
C LYS A 58 -3.19 -14.25 -0.40
N HIS A 59 -3.86 -13.48 0.44
CA HIS A 59 -4.70 -13.98 1.52
C HIS A 59 -5.94 -13.09 1.67
N VAL A 60 -7.08 -13.69 2.01
CA VAL A 60 -8.35 -13.00 2.23
C VAL A 60 -8.77 -13.17 3.68
N SER A 61 -9.11 -12.06 4.34
CA SER A 61 -9.61 -12.09 5.72
C SER A 61 -11.04 -12.66 5.81
N TYR A 62 -11.45 -13.03 7.03
CA TYR A 62 -12.87 -13.09 7.38
C TYR A 62 -13.53 -11.71 7.32
N ALA A 63 -14.86 -11.69 7.27
CA ALA A 63 -15.61 -10.43 7.28
C ALA A 63 -15.61 -9.81 8.68
N ALA A 64 -15.28 -8.52 8.79
CA ALA A 64 -15.31 -7.77 10.04
C ALA A 64 -15.55 -6.27 9.77
N GLN A 65 -15.90 -5.50 10.79
CA GLN A 65 -16.03 -4.02 10.68
C GLN A 65 -14.67 -3.35 10.40
N HIS A 66 -13.61 -3.93 10.94
CA HIS A 66 -12.23 -3.50 10.75
C HIS A 66 -11.38 -4.69 10.31
N PRO A 67 -11.56 -5.20 9.07
CA PRO A 67 -10.87 -6.40 8.65
C PRO A 67 -9.37 -6.12 8.52
N SER A 68 -8.59 -7.17 8.77
CA SER A 68 -7.16 -7.17 8.52
C SER A 68 -6.71 -8.53 7.99
N ALA A 69 -5.63 -8.52 7.24
CA ALA A 69 -4.96 -9.73 6.80
C ALA A 69 -3.47 -9.47 6.58
N ALA A 70 -2.70 -10.55 6.64
CA ALA A 70 -1.29 -10.59 6.30
C ALA A 70 -1.05 -11.72 5.30
N VAL A 71 -0.05 -11.56 4.44
CA VAL A 71 0.48 -12.65 3.62
C VAL A 71 1.98 -12.47 3.47
N SER A 72 2.71 -13.58 3.42
CA SER A 72 4.15 -13.61 3.21
C SER A 72 4.50 -14.31 1.91
N VAL A 73 5.63 -13.93 1.32
CA VAL A 73 6.25 -14.68 0.23
C VAL A 73 6.74 -16.03 0.76
N SER A 74 6.78 -17.05 -0.10
CA SER A 74 7.36 -18.35 0.26
C SER A 74 8.89 -18.28 0.33
N SER A 75 9.49 -19.30 0.94
CA SER A 75 10.96 -19.47 0.96
C SER A 75 11.58 -19.31 -0.43
N GLY A 76 12.73 -18.65 -0.50
CA GLY A 76 13.48 -18.37 -1.72
C GLY A 76 13.06 -17.09 -2.46
N TYR A 77 11.92 -16.47 -2.14
CA TYR A 77 11.54 -15.16 -2.69
C TYR A 77 11.88 -14.03 -1.73
N LYS A 78 12.21 -12.86 -2.29
CA LYS A 78 12.30 -11.59 -1.57
C LYS A 78 11.07 -10.74 -1.89
N LEU A 79 10.58 -9.98 -0.91
CA LEU A 79 9.45 -9.07 -1.10
C LEU A 79 9.89 -7.84 -1.89
N VAL A 80 9.21 -7.53 -3.00
CA VAL A 80 9.49 -6.32 -3.80
C VAL A 80 8.29 -5.37 -3.89
N GLY A 81 7.13 -5.79 -3.39
CA GLY A 81 5.94 -4.96 -3.37
C GLY A 81 4.73 -5.70 -2.83
N GLY A 82 3.60 -5.03 -2.85
CA GLY A 82 2.34 -5.58 -2.39
C GLY A 82 1.22 -4.57 -2.46
N GLY A 83 0.04 -4.99 -1.99
CA GLY A 83 -1.17 -4.20 -2.14
C GLY A 83 -2.34 -4.82 -1.41
N ALA A 84 -3.49 -4.16 -1.52
CA ALA A 84 -4.71 -4.63 -0.92
C ALA A 84 -5.95 -4.18 -1.71
N ARG A 85 -7.02 -4.94 -1.59
CA ARG A 85 -8.36 -4.51 -1.98
C ARG A 85 -9.38 -4.88 -0.90
N VAL A 86 -10.28 -3.95 -0.64
CA VAL A 86 -11.41 -4.19 0.25
C VAL A 86 -12.58 -4.74 -0.56
N HIS A 87 -13.15 -5.84 -0.09
CA HIS A 87 -14.40 -6.43 -0.57
C HIS A 87 -15.53 -5.97 0.34
N PHE A 88 -16.21 -4.90 -0.05
CA PHE A 88 -17.29 -4.29 0.73
C PHE A 88 -18.62 -4.31 -0.02
N TYR A 89 -19.71 -4.19 0.72
CA TYR A 89 -21.07 -4.01 0.20
C TYR A 89 -21.71 -2.80 0.91
N GLY A 90 -22.58 -2.04 0.24
CA GLY A 90 -23.24 -0.92 0.90
C GLY A 90 -22.32 0.30 1.10
N THR A 91 -22.18 0.81 2.33
CA THR A 91 -21.52 2.12 2.59
C THR A 91 -20.01 2.13 2.37
N GLY A 92 -19.39 0.96 2.43
CA GLY A 92 -18.00 0.72 2.13
C GLY A 92 -17.07 0.83 3.32
N ASN A 93 -15.85 0.34 3.09
CA ASN A 93 -14.83 0.16 4.08
C ASN A 93 -13.50 0.64 3.46
N LEU A 94 -12.77 1.48 4.20
CA LEU A 94 -11.72 2.37 3.68
C LEU A 94 -10.36 1.95 4.21
N LEU A 95 -9.34 1.92 3.36
CA LEU A 95 -8.01 1.48 3.75
C LEU A 95 -7.42 2.42 4.82
N THR A 96 -6.84 1.81 5.85
CA THR A 96 -6.03 2.51 6.86
C THR A 96 -4.59 2.03 6.89
N ALA A 97 -4.31 0.87 6.28
CA ALA A 97 -2.95 0.40 6.07
C ALA A 97 -2.84 -0.52 4.84
N SER A 98 -1.71 -0.44 4.14
CA SER A 98 -1.21 -1.41 3.17
C SER A 98 0.31 -1.21 3.06
N TYR A 99 1.10 -2.08 3.69
CA TYR A 99 2.54 -1.87 3.86
C TYR A 99 3.31 -3.18 4.11
N PRO A 100 4.64 -3.20 3.89
CA PRO A 100 5.48 -4.32 4.30
C PRO A 100 5.61 -4.34 5.84
N PHE A 101 5.07 -5.37 6.51
CA PHE A 101 5.16 -5.49 7.97
C PHE A 101 6.39 -6.27 8.45
N SER A 102 7.04 -6.96 7.53
CA SER A 102 8.29 -7.70 7.74
C SER A 102 9.06 -7.75 6.41
N PRO A 103 10.33 -8.19 6.42
CA PRO A 103 11.11 -8.39 5.18
C PRO A 103 10.48 -9.36 4.17
N PHE A 104 9.48 -10.15 4.58
CA PHE A 104 8.85 -11.18 3.77
C PHE A 104 7.35 -11.00 3.61
N GLY A 105 6.73 -10.03 4.27
CA GLY A 105 5.28 -10.01 4.44
C GLY A 105 4.63 -8.65 4.25
N TRP A 106 3.42 -8.69 3.71
CA TRP A 106 2.54 -7.55 3.53
C TRP A 106 1.34 -7.61 4.46
N TYR A 107 0.98 -6.48 5.05
CA TYR A 107 -0.18 -6.35 5.93
C TYR A 107 -1.08 -5.23 5.43
N ALA A 108 -2.38 -5.45 5.51
CA ALA A 108 -3.36 -4.41 5.25
C ALA A 108 -4.53 -4.48 6.21
N THR A 109 -5.15 -3.32 6.42
CA THR A 109 -6.39 -3.19 7.18
C THR A 109 -7.25 -2.07 6.62
N SER A 110 -8.56 -2.22 6.78
CA SER A 110 -9.54 -1.20 6.46
C SER A 110 -10.51 -1.01 7.62
N LYS A 111 -11.27 0.07 7.60
CA LYS A 111 -12.39 0.28 8.51
C LYS A 111 -13.62 0.82 7.80
N ASP A 112 -14.78 0.44 8.29
CA ASP A 112 -16.02 1.16 8.05
C ASP A 112 -15.95 2.58 8.63
N HIS A 113 -16.81 3.50 8.20
CA HIS A 113 -16.79 4.87 8.72
C HIS A 113 -18.21 5.33 9.08
N LEU A 114 -18.43 5.61 10.36
CA LEU A 114 -19.70 5.93 11.03
C LEU A 114 -20.79 4.85 11.00
N LYS A 115 -21.00 4.17 9.87
CA LYS A 115 -21.99 3.08 9.74
C LYS A 115 -21.27 1.74 9.66
N LYS A 116 -21.76 0.77 10.43
CA LYS A 116 -21.22 -0.59 10.44
C LYS A 116 -21.32 -1.22 9.05
N ASP A 117 -20.19 -1.68 8.53
CA ASP A 117 -20.11 -2.40 7.26
C ASP A 117 -19.04 -3.50 7.34
N ALA A 118 -19.50 -4.72 7.64
CA ALA A 118 -18.62 -5.87 7.73
C ALA A 118 -18.11 -6.24 6.33
N SER A 119 -16.81 -6.11 6.13
CA SER A 119 -16.14 -6.31 4.84
C SER A 119 -14.99 -7.32 4.98
N ARG A 120 -14.54 -7.89 3.86
CA ARG A 120 -13.29 -8.67 3.81
C ARG A 120 -12.19 -7.81 3.21
N ILE A 121 -10.93 -8.07 3.55
CA ILE A 121 -9.79 -7.49 2.86
C ILE A 121 -8.95 -8.60 2.24
N GLU A 122 -8.57 -8.42 0.98
CA GLU A 122 -7.62 -9.28 0.30
C GLU A 122 -6.30 -8.55 0.17
N VAL A 123 -5.23 -9.23 0.57
CA VAL A 123 -3.89 -8.69 0.68
C VAL A 123 -2.98 -9.45 -0.26
N PHE A 124 -2.12 -8.71 -0.95
CA PHE A 124 -1.20 -9.23 -1.95
C PHE A 124 0.23 -8.88 -1.55
N VAL A 125 1.15 -9.81 -1.80
CA VAL A 125 2.59 -9.58 -1.74
C VAL A 125 3.23 -10.12 -3.02
N ILE A 126 4.17 -9.36 -3.58
CA ILE A 126 4.91 -9.70 -4.78
C ILE A 126 6.30 -10.15 -4.36
N GLY A 127 6.62 -11.40 -4.70
CA GLY A 127 7.95 -11.97 -4.52
C GLY A 127 8.76 -11.90 -5.81
N LEU A 128 10.06 -11.66 -5.67
CA LEU A 128 11.08 -11.75 -6.72
C LEU A 128 12.13 -12.78 -6.32
N ARG A 129 12.57 -13.61 -7.27
CA ARG A 129 13.60 -14.62 -7.07
C ARG A 129 14.47 -14.76 -8.32
N SER A 130 15.76 -14.97 -8.17
CA SER A 130 16.66 -15.32 -9.27
C SER A 130 16.42 -16.77 -9.72
N LYS A 131 16.27 -16.99 -11.03
CA LYS A 131 16.24 -18.34 -11.63
C LYS A 131 17.63 -18.97 -11.69
N LEU A 132 18.68 -18.16 -11.54
CA LEU A 132 20.08 -18.61 -11.51
C LEU A 132 20.54 -19.03 -10.11
N GLY A 133 19.64 -19.08 -9.14
CA GLY A 133 19.95 -19.46 -7.76
C GLY A 133 20.88 -18.46 -7.08
N ASP A 134 21.92 -18.95 -6.42
CA ASP A 134 22.87 -18.11 -5.67
C ASP A 134 23.86 -17.34 -6.55
N ALA A 135 23.89 -17.58 -7.86
CA ALA A 135 24.78 -16.89 -8.79
C ALA A 135 24.43 -15.41 -9.01
N VAL A 136 23.18 -15.03 -8.76
CA VAL A 136 22.73 -13.63 -8.78
C VAL A 136 21.77 -13.43 -7.62
N LYS A 137 22.09 -12.50 -6.72
CA LYS A 137 21.28 -12.20 -5.55
C LYS A 137 20.73 -10.78 -5.63
N ILE A 138 19.69 -10.54 -4.84
CA ILE A 138 19.23 -9.19 -4.58
C ILE A 138 19.29 -8.92 -3.09
N ASP A 139 19.81 -7.75 -2.77
CA ASP A 139 19.57 -7.13 -1.49
C ASP A 139 18.27 -6.33 -1.54
N VAL A 140 17.52 -6.40 -0.45
CA VAL A 140 16.23 -5.70 -0.32
C VAL A 140 16.25 -4.94 0.99
N GLU A 141 16.15 -3.61 0.86
CA GLU A 141 16.07 -2.72 2.00
C GLU A 141 14.67 -2.12 2.12
N ILE A 142 14.16 -2.09 3.36
CA ILE A 142 12.88 -1.48 3.69
C ILE A 142 13.13 -0.33 4.66
N ASN A 143 13.00 0.90 4.18
CA ASN A 143 13.12 2.09 5.02
C ASN A 143 11.74 2.59 5.43
N SER A 144 11.68 3.39 6.50
CA SER A 144 10.43 4.00 6.90
C SER A 144 10.62 5.38 7.53
N ASN A 145 9.60 6.23 7.37
CA ASN A 145 9.52 7.53 8.02
C ASN A 145 8.11 7.71 8.62
N THR A 146 8.00 8.44 9.73
CA THR A 146 6.72 8.72 10.40
C THR A 146 6.49 10.22 10.45
N SER A 147 5.31 10.66 10.01
CA SER A 147 4.94 12.07 10.06
C SER A 147 4.71 12.55 11.50
N PRO A 148 4.74 13.87 11.75
CA PRO A 148 4.12 14.44 12.94
C PRO A 148 2.60 14.20 12.94
N ARG A 149 1.96 14.46 14.09
CA ARG A 149 0.53 14.21 14.29
C ARG A 149 -0.31 15.38 13.76
N TYR A 150 -1.08 15.14 12.70
CA TYR A 150 -1.95 16.16 12.08
C TYR A 150 -3.30 15.58 11.64
N PRO A 151 -4.32 16.43 11.39
CA PRO A 151 -5.58 16.04 10.74
C PRO A 151 -5.37 15.38 9.37
N HIS A 152 -4.40 15.85 8.59
CA HIS A 152 -4.14 15.38 7.22
C HIS A 152 -2.65 15.06 7.05
N PRO A 153 -2.12 14.05 7.75
CA PRO A 153 -0.69 13.84 7.80
C PRO A 153 -0.18 13.23 6.49
N PHE A 154 1.03 13.62 6.13
CA PHE A 154 1.80 13.04 5.03
C PHE A 154 3.28 12.97 5.41
N THR A 155 4.00 12.06 4.76
CA THR A 155 5.46 12.08 4.74
C THR A 155 5.96 11.26 3.54
N SER A 156 7.26 11.39 3.24
CA SER A 156 7.96 10.61 2.23
C SER A 156 9.18 9.93 2.86
N VAL A 157 9.64 8.85 2.23
CA VAL A 157 10.84 8.11 2.64
C VAL A 157 11.59 7.66 1.39
N ALA A 158 12.91 7.83 1.41
CA ALA A 158 13.80 7.43 0.34
C ALA A 158 14.30 5.99 0.52
N VAL A 159 14.63 5.32 -0.57
CA VAL A 159 15.54 4.16 -0.55
C VAL A 159 17.00 4.64 -0.46
N PRO A 160 17.97 3.78 -0.10
CA PRO A 160 19.39 4.12 -0.16
C PRO A 160 19.80 4.52 -1.58
N SER A 161 20.88 5.31 -1.69
CA SER A 161 21.33 5.84 -2.99
C SER A 161 21.83 4.79 -3.99
N ASP A 162 22.18 3.59 -3.52
CA ASP A 162 22.64 2.46 -4.34
C ASP A 162 21.53 1.42 -4.59
N HIS A 163 20.28 1.75 -4.24
CA HIS A 163 19.11 0.92 -4.45
C HIS A 163 18.13 1.56 -5.43
N VAL A 164 17.43 0.73 -6.20
CA VAL A 164 16.32 1.14 -7.06
C VAL A 164 15.01 0.96 -6.30
N LEU A 165 14.14 1.98 -6.30
CA LEU A 165 12.80 1.89 -5.71
C LEU A 165 11.93 0.92 -6.51
N VAL A 166 11.46 -0.15 -5.87
CA VAL A 166 10.57 -1.15 -6.48
C VAL A 166 9.16 -1.15 -5.88
N GLY A 167 8.99 -0.54 -4.71
CA GLY A 167 7.69 -0.49 -4.05
C GLY A 167 7.68 0.33 -2.78
N GLY A 168 6.54 0.32 -2.10
CA GLY A 168 6.37 0.99 -0.82
C GLY A 168 4.94 0.92 -0.34
N GLY A 169 4.68 1.45 0.85
CA GLY A 169 3.38 1.34 1.50
C GLY A 169 3.19 2.37 2.59
N ALA A 170 2.01 2.37 3.20
CA ALA A 170 1.70 3.28 4.29
C ALA A 170 0.73 2.66 5.31
N LYS A 171 0.84 3.13 6.55
CA LYS A 171 -0.06 2.82 7.66
C LYS A 171 -0.38 4.10 8.43
N VAL A 172 -1.66 4.35 8.64
CA VAL A 172 -2.13 5.43 9.52
C VAL A 172 -2.25 4.90 10.95
N ASN A 173 -1.69 5.62 11.92
CA ASN A 173 -1.82 5.32 13.35
C ASN A 173 -3.05 6.05 13.90
N TRP A 174 -4.23 5.57 13.52
CA TRP A 174 -5.51 6.20 13.84
C TRP A 174 -6.14 5.67 15.13
N SER A 175 -7.09 6.42 15.68
CA SER A 175 -7.99 5.99 16.76
C SER A 175 -9.37 6.63 16.61
N GLY A 176 -10.39 6.13 17.30
CA GLY A 176 -11.75 6.70 17.28
C GLY A 176 -12.40 6.70 15.89
N THR A 177 -12.94 7.85 15.47
CA THR A 177 -13.54 8.01 14.12
C THR A 177 -12.54 7.75 13.00
N GLY A 178 -11.27 8.03 13.27
CA GLY A 178 -10.14 7.57 12.49
C GLY A 178 -9.69 8.54 11.41
N ASN A 179 -8.59 8.12 10.78
CA ASN A 179 -7.87 8.82 9.75
C ASN A 179 -7.51 7.79 8.67
N LEU A 180 -7.79 8.11 7.41
CA LEU A 180 -7.95 7.14 6.32
C LEU A 180 -6.94 7.42 5.22
N LEU A 181 -6.40 6.37 4.59
CA LEU A 181 -5.44 6.52 3.51
C LEU A 181 -6.08 7.20 2.30
N THR A 182 -5.38 8.20 1.77
CA THR A 182 -5.76 8.90 0.54
C THR A 182 -4.71 8.73 -0.56
N ALA A 183 -3.45 8.47 -0.20
CA ALA A 183 -2.40 8.21 -1.17
C ALA A 183 -1.29 7.29 -0.62
N SER A 184 -0.68 6.52 -1.53
CA SER A 184 0.52 5.71 -1.31
C SER A 184 1.15 5.43 -2.68
N TYR A 185 2.22 6.13 -3.07
CA TYR A 185 2.76 6.11 -4.43
C TYR A 185 4.25 6.52 -4.49
N PRO A 186 4.99 6.19 -5.57
CA PRO A 186 6.32 6.72 -5.80
C PRO A 186 6.24 8.22 -6.16
N GLU A 187 6.80 9.10 -5.33
CA GLU A 187 6.82 10.55 -5.55
C GLU A 187 7.94 10.99 -6.49
N SER A 188 9.05 10.24 -6.49
CA SER A 188 10.19 10.38 -7.40
C SER A 188 10.90 9.03 -7.53
N ASP A 189 11.95 8.97 -8.35
CA ASP A 189 12.69 7.73 -8.67
C ASP A 189 13.22 6.96 -7.45
N GLY A 190 13.43 7.64 -6.32
CA GLY A 190 13.95 7.05 -5.08
C GLY A 190 13.04 7.21 -3.87
N GLN A 191 11.85 7.81 -3.98
CA GLN A 191 11.02 8.14 -2.81
C GLN A 191 9.59 7.62 -2.91
N TRP A 192 9.12 7.05 -1.80
CA TRP A 192 7.72 6.69 -1.62
C TRP A 192 7.01 7.69 -0.71
N LYS A 193 5.81 8.12 -1.11
CA LYS A 193 4.97 9.04 -0.35
C LYS A 193 3.68 8.38 0.10
N GLY A 194 3.28 8.68 1.34
CA GLY A 194 1.98 8.31 1.89
C GLY A 194 1.24 9.53 2.43
N GLN A 195 -0.08 9.52 2.28
CA GLN A 195 -0.97 10.57 2.76
C GLN A 195 -2.25 9.98 3.37
N SER A 196 -2.79 10.67 4.37
CA SER A 196 -4.07 10.32 4.97
C SER A 196 -4.82 11.57 5.44
N LYS A 197 -6.11 11.44 5.73
CA LYS A 197 -6.92 12.49 6.35
C LYS A 197 -7.96 11.94 7.31
N ASP A 198 -8.29 12.73 8.32
CA ASP A 198 -9.51 12.56 9.08
C ASP A 198 -10.74 12.87 8.21
N HIS A 199 -11.90 12.47 8.71
CA HIS A 199 -13.13 12.60 7.94
C HIS A 199 -14.31 12.99 8.83
N ILE A 200 -14.96 14.11 8.49
CA ILE A 200 -16.09 14.76 9.19
C ILE A 200 -15.74 15.34 10.55
N LYS A 201 -15.15 14.54 11.43
CA LYS A 201 -14.68 14.96 12.76
C LYS A 201 -13.16 14.96 12.76
N SER A 202 -12.58 15.97 13.38
CA SER A 202 -11.13 16.01 13.48
C SER A 202 -10.63 14.78 14.25
N SER A 203 -9.69 14.08 13.65
CA SER A 203 -9.05 12.89 14.22
C SER A 203 -7.57 12.89 13.81
N PRO A 204 -6.76 13.79 14.41
CA PRO A 204 -5.35 13.88 14.04
C PRO A 204 -4.65 12.54 14.29
N ALA A 205 -3.76 12.15 13.39
CA ALA A 205 -3.01 10.90 13.45
C ALA A 205 -1.58 11.13 12.94
N THR A 206 -0.72 10.13 13.12
CA THR A 206 0.54 10.03 12.36
C THR A 206 0.36 9.03 11.23
N ILE A 207 1.14 9.17 10.16
CA ILE A 207 1.26 8.15 9.11
C ILE A 207 2.71 7.66 9.06
N LYS A 208 2.89 6.34 9.04
CA LYS A 208 4.17 5.70 8.79
C LYS A 208 4.21 5.24 7.34
N VAL A 209 5.22 5.68 6.60
CA VAL A 209 5.41 5.42 5.18
C VAL A 209 6.66 4.58 5.00
N TYR A 210 6.63 3.67 4.02
CA TYR A 210 7.67 2.69 3.74
C TYR A 210 8.09 2.79 2.28
N SER A 211 9.39 2.67 2.02
CA SER A 211 9.97 2.45 0.70
C SER A 211 10.63 1.07 0.68
N ILE A 212 10.67 0.46 -0.51
CA ILE A 212 11.33 -0.83 -0.75
C ILE A 212 12.34 -0.59 -1.87
N GLY A 213 13.62 -0.71 -1.53
CA GLY A 213 14.74 -0.63 -2.45
C GLY A 213 15.26 -2.02 -2.80
N VAL A 214 15.70 -2.20 -4.04
CA VAL A 214 16.41 -3.40 -4.51
C VAL A 214 17.76 -3.01 -5.08
N LYS A 215 18.77 -3.79 -4.73
CA LYS A 215 20.09 -3.76 -5.36
C LYS A 215 20.43 -5.17 -5.82
N VAL A 216 21.01 -5.29 -7.02
CA VAL A 216 21.51 -6.57 -7.51
C VAL A 216 22.93 -6.76 -7.02
N ASP A 217 23.17 -7.87 -6.32
CA ASP A 217 24.50 -8.32 -5.94
C ASP A 217 24.92 -9.40 -6.93
N VAL A 218 25.94 -9.09 -7.72
CA VAL A 218 26.59 -9.99 -8.68
C VAL A 218 27.87 -10.55 -8.06
#